data_AF-W2VWU4-F1
#
_entry.id   AF-W2VWU4-F1
#
_cell.length_a   1.000
_cell.length_b   1.000
_cell.length_c   1.000
_cell.angle_alpha   90.00
_cell.angle_beta   90.00
_cell.angle_gamma   90.00
#
_symmetry.space_group_name_H-M   'P 1'
#
loop_
_entity.id
_entity.type
_entity.pdbx_description
1 polymer ?
#
loop_
_entity_poly.entity_id
_entity_poly.type
_entity_poly.pdbx_seq_one_letter_code
_entity_poly.pdbx_strand_id
1 'polypeptide(L)'
;MVLTSSALNAALILVSVAVVTGAVLLFAWIRAPIAEAKRLAEELDPPQEATYQDPNTNKLLPFGSLGDEKAEVSLTVVIPAYNEEQRILVTIKDTVAFLDEKKQKDSSFSYEIIIVDDCSTDRTVDVVMKEVQEYSVERIRLLKLQKNHGKGGAIRKGIMRARGLQILFADADNATEIRNFDKLATAMDEAANPNGVVVCGSRAHLEEEAIAKRNPLRNLLMHGFHLIVSTLCIKNVRDTQCGFKLFDRTAARVLFAPMHIERWAFDVELLYLAASSKMAIKVHFCSNTDGFNFFLT
;
A
#
# COMPACT_ATOMS: atom_id res chain seq x y z
N MET A 1 -26.17 -4.60 62.93
CA MET A 1 -26.75 -5.33 61.77
C MET A 1 -25.75 -6.41 61.38
N VAL A 2 -25.94 -7.64 61.88
CA VAL A 2 -25.00 -8.75 61.65
C VAL A 2 -25.32 -9.32 60.27
N LEU A 3 -24.40 -9.21 59.32
CA LEU A 3 -24.50 -9.89 58.02
C LEU A 3 -24.64 -11.39 58.28
N THR A 4 -25.68 -12.01 57.72
CA THR A 4 -25.89 -13.46 57.80
C THR A 4 -24.70 -14.18 57.13
N SER A 5 -24.31 -15.37 57.61
CA SER A 5 -23.18 -16.12 57.02
C SER A 5 -23.34 -16.37 55.51
N SER A 6 -24.60 -16.43 55.03
CA SER A 6 -24.95 -16.50 53.62
C SER A 6 -24.54 -15.26 52.82
N ALA A 7 -24.74 -14.06 53.36
CA ALA A 7 -24.36 -12.81 52.72
C ALA A 7 -22.83 -12.64 52.68
N LEU A 8 -22.15 -13.07 53.74
CA LEU A 8 -20.68 -13.06 53.80
C LEU A 8 -20.08 -14.04 52.78
N ASN A 9 -20.63 -15.24 52.65
CA ASN A 9 -20.19 -16.24 51.66
C ASN A 9 -20.45 -15.76 50.23
N ALA A 10 -21.62 -15.15 49.96
CA ALA A 10 -21.92 -14.58 48.65
C ALA A 10 -20.95 -13.45 48.26
N ALA A 11 -20.60 -12.57 49.22
CA ALA A 11 -19.60 -11.54 49.02
C ALA A 11 -18.20 -12.13 48.76
N LEU A 12 -17.81 -13.17 49.49
CA LEU A 12 -16.53 -13.85 49.31
C LEU A 12 -16.42 -14.48 47.92
N ILE A 13 -17.51 -15.10 47.44
CA ILE A 13 -17.57 -15.70 46.09
C ILE A 13 -17.45 -14.61 45.02
N LEU A 14 -18.19 -13.50 45.16
CA LEU A 14 -18.13 -12.37 44.22
C LEU A 14 -16.73 -11.77 44.12
N VAL A 15 -16.06 -11.55 45.26
CA VAL A 15 -14.68 -11.05 45.29
C VAL A 15 -13.72 -12.05 44.65
N SER A 16 -13.88 -13.34 44.93
CA SER A 16 -13.04 -14.39 44.34
C SER A 16 -13.19 -14.46 42.82
N VAL A 17 -14.42 -14.40 42.32
CA VAL A 17 -14.72 -14.36 40.87
C VAL A 17 -14.12 -13.11 40.23
N ALA A 18 -14.24 -11.94 40.87
CA ALA A 18 -13.66 -10.70 40.36
C ALA A 18 -12.13 -10.76 40.28
N VAL A 19 -11.46 -11.31 41.30
CA VAL A 19 -10.00 -11.46 41.32
C VAL A 19 -9.54 -12.44 40.23
N VAL A 20 -10.21 -13.58 40.08
CA VAL A 20 -9.87 -14.57 39.04
C VAL A 20 -10.08 -13.97 37.66
N THR A 21 -11.20 -13.28 37.44
CA THR A 21 -11.50 -12.62 36.15
C THR A 21 -10.47 -11.53 35.84
N GLY A 22 -10.12 -10.70 36.82
CA GLY A 22 -9.08 -9.68 36.68
C GLY A 22 -7.71 -10.28 36.36
N ALA A 23 -7.33 -11.37 37.01
CA ALA A 23 -6.08 -12.08 36.74
C ALA A 23 -6.05 -12.69 35.32
N VAL A 24 -7.16 -13.27 34.86
CA VAL A 24 -7.28 -13.80 33.48
C VAL A 24 -7.19 -12.67 32.46
N LEU A 25 -7.88 -11.55 32.67
CA LEU A 25 -7.83 -10.40 31.77
C LEU A 25 -6.43 -9.78 31.73
N LEU A 26 -5.76 -9.64 32.89
CA LEU A 26 -4.40 -9.14 32.97
C LEU A 26 -3.41 -10.09 32.27
N PHE A 27 -3.56 -11.40 32.45
CA PHE A 27 -2.73 -12.39 31.78
C PHE A 27 -2.95 -12.39 30.27
N ALA A 28 -4.20 -12.24 29.81
CA ALA A 28 -4.52 -12.07 28.40
C ALA A 28 -3.93 -10.78 27.82
N TRP A 29 -4.00 -9.68 28.57
CA TRP A 29 -3.43 -8.39 28.17
C TRP A 29 -1.90 -8.41 28.10
N ILE A 30 -1.23 -9.14 29.00
CA ILE A 30 0.24 -9.35 28.95
C ILE A 30 0.63 -10.31 27.82
N ARG A 31 -0.16 -11.37 27.57
CA ARG A 31 0.14 -12.32 26.50
C ARG A 31 -0.17 -11.80 25.11
N ALA A 32 -1.16 -10.93 24.95
CA ALA A 32 -1.53 -10.36 23.64
C ALA A 32 -0.34 -9.76 22.88
N PRO A 33 0.49 -8.87 23.46
CA PRO A 33 1.66 -8.34 22.76
C PRO A 33 2.75 -9.38 22.51
N ILE A 34 2.88 -10.41 23.36
CA ILE A 34 3.86 -11.50 23.15
C ILE A 34 3.40 -12.44 22.02
N ALA A 35 2.11 -12.75 21.95
CA ALA A 35 1.52 -13.55 20.88
C ALA A 35 1.57 -12.79 19.54
N GLU A 36 1.31 -11.48 19.57
CA GLU A 36 1.44 -10.61 18.40
C GLU A 36 2.90 -10.47 17.95
N ALA A 37 3.84 -10.27 18.87
CA ALA A 37 5.27 -10.25 18.55
C ALA A 37 5.76 -11.58 17.99
N LYS A 38 5.25 -12.71 18.49
CA LYS A 38 5.56 -14.04 17.95
C LYS A 38 4.94 -14.25 16.57
N ARG A 39 3.71 -13.77 16.33
CA ARG A 39 3.09 -13.76 15.00
C ARG A 39 3.92 -12.94 14.03
N LEU A 40 4.32 -11.72 14.42
CA LEU A 40 5.17 -10.82 13.63
C LEU A 40 6.56 -11.41 13.35
N ALA A 41 7.11 -12.19 14.29
CA ALA A 41 8.38 -12.91 14.09
C ALA A 41 8.23 -14.15 13.19
N GLU A 42 7.09 -14.84 13.24
CA GLU A 42 6.73 -15.94 12.32
C GLU A 42 6.32 -15.41 10.93
N GLU A 43 5.95 -14.13 10.84
CA GLU A 43 5.63 -13.38 9.62
C GLU A 43 6.89 -12.83 8.92
N LEU A 44 8.06 -13.43 9.16
CA LEU A 44 9.20 -13.30 8.25
C LEU A 44 8.74 -13.76 6.87
N ASP A 45 8.89 -12.86 5.88
CA ASP A 45 8.58 -13.17 4.49
C ASP A 45 9.24 -14.51 4.10
N PRO A 46 8.49 -15.44 3.47
CA PRO A 46 9.06 -16.70 3.00
C PRO A 46 10.36 -16.44 2.22
N PRO A 47 11.41 -17.27 2.38
CA PRO A 47 12.68 -17.05 1.67
C PRO A 47 12.52 -16.88 0.16
N GLN A 48 11.48 -17.49 -0.44
CA GLN A 48 11.13 -17.35 -1.85
C GLN A 48 10.75 -15.90 -2.23
N GLU A 49 10.09 -15.17 -1.32
CA GLU A 49 9.71 -13.77 -1.52
C GLU A 49 10.89 -12.81 -1.35
N ALA A 50 12.08 -13.29 -0.93
CA ALA A 50 13.30 -12.47 -0.86
C ALA A 50 14.02 -12.35 -2.21
N THR A 51 13.60 -13.11 -3.23
CA THR A 51 14.25 -13.17 -4.53
C THR A 51 13.28 -12.98 -5.70
N TYR A 52 13.78 -12.52 -6.84
CA TYR A 52 13.09 -12.55 -8.14
C TYR A 52 13.87 -13.39 -9.14
N GLN A 53 13.19 -13.89 -10.18
CA GLN A 53 13.77 -14.71 -11.22
C GLN A 53 14.17 -13.87 -12.43
N ASP A 54 15.38 -14.09 -12.94
CA ASP A 54 15.79 -13.64 -14.28
C ASP A 54 15.37 -14.68 -15.34
N PRO A 55 14.44 -14.36 -16.26
CA PRO A 55 13.98 -15.31 -17.27
C PRO A 55 15.07 -15.67 -18.30
N ASN A 56 16.09 -14.84 -18.47
CA ASN A 56 17.16 -15.11 -19.44
C ASN A 56 18.19 -16.10 -18.90
N THR A 57 18.48 -16.06 -17.59
CA THR A 57 19.49 -16.91 -16.94
C THR A 57 18.90 -18.00 -16.03
N ASN A 58 17.60 -17.93 -15.72
CA ASN A 58 16.90 -18.72 -14.71
C ASN A 58 17.53 -18.65 -13.31
N LYS A 59 18.32 -17.61 -13.02
CA LYS A 59 18.87 -17.38 -11.70
C LYS A 59 17.88 -16.63 -10.83
N LEU A 60 17.88 -16.96 -9.55
CA LEU A 60 17.22 -16.19 -8.51
C LEU A 60 18.18 -15.11 -8.01
N LEU A 61 17.72 -13.87 -8.01
CA LEU A 61 18.47 -12.69 -7.57
C LEU A 61 17.77 -12.08 -6.36
N PRO A 62 18.52 -11.58 -5.36
CA PRO A 62 17.91 -10.97 -4.19
C PRO A 62 17.26 -9.63 -4.56
N PHE A 63 16.11 -9.33 -3.94
CA PHE A 63 15.59 -7.97 -3.92
C PHE A 63 16.50 -7.05 -3.11
N GLY A 64 16.44 -5.75 -3.37
CA GLY A 64 16.98 -4.75 -2.45
C GLY A 64 16.06 -4.56 -1.25
N SER A 65 16.40 -3.61 -0.39
CA SER A 65 15.61 -3.31 0.80
C SER A 65 15.34 -1.82 0.94
N LEU A 66 14.11 -1.48 1.33
CA LEU A 66 13.78 -0.13 1.77
C LEU A 66 14.58 0.28 3.01
N GLY A 67 15.02 -0.70 3.81
CA GLY A 67 15.87 -0.49 4.98
C GLY A 67 17.31 -0.08 4.66
N ASP A 68 17.80 -0.31 3.43
CA ASP A 68 19.18 0.01 3.05
C ASP A 68 19.40 1.52 3.09
N GLU A 69 20.47 1.99 3.75
CA GLU A 69 20.71 3.40 4.05
C GLU A 69 20.58 4.30 2.81
N LYS A 70 21.22 3.91 1.71
CA LYS A 70 21.26 4.66 0.45
C LYS A 70 20.26 4.09 -0.56
N ALA A 71 19.63 4.98 -1.31
CA ALA A 71 18.88 4.61 -2.51
C ALA A 71 19.85 4.25 -3.66
N GLU A 72 19.47 3.28 -4.48
CA GLU A 72 20.24 2.87 -5.67
C GLU A 72 19.66 3.44 -6.97
N VAL A 73 18.36 3.74 -6.99
CA VAL A 73 17.65 4.32 -8.13
C VAL A 73 16.88 5.57 -7.72
N SER A 74 16.57 6.45 -8.67
CA SER A 74 15.79 7.66 -8.41
C SER A 74 14.34 7.31 -8.04
N LEU A 75 13.72 6.37 -8.75
CA LEU A 75 12.31 5.99 -8.57
C LEU A 75 12.11 4.48 -8.58
N THR A 76 11.39 3.96 -7.59
CA THR A 76 10.77 2.63 -7.67
C THR A 76 9.28 2.80 -7.93
N VAL A 77 8.74 2.15 -8.96
CA VAL A 77 7.30 2.04 -9.20
C VAL A 77 6.82 0.66 -8.78
N VAL A 78 5.89 0.58 -7.83
CA VAL A 78 5.30 -0.66 -7.34
C VAL A 78 3.90 -0.83 -7.92
N ILE A 79 3.64 -1.95 -8.59
CA ILE A 79 2.35 -2.24 -9.22
C ILE A 79 1.83 -3.57 -8.65
N PRO A 80 0.81 -3.55 -7.76
CA PRO A 80 0.18 -4.77 -7.28
C PRO A 80 -0.71 -5.38 -8.37
N ALA A 81 -0.67 -6.70 -8.53
CA ALA A 81 -1.44 -7.42 -9.53
C ALA A 81 -2.10 -8.67 -8.91
N TYR A 82 -3.40 -8.85 -9.18
CA TYR A 82 -4.14 -10.06 -8.86
C TYR A 82 -5.17 -10.31 -9.96
N ASN A 83 -4.95 -11.34 -10.78
CA ASN A 83 -5.75 -11.65 -11.96
C ASN A 83 -5.93 -10.45 -12.92
N GLU A 84 -4.81 -9.92 -13.39
CA GLU A 84 -4.70 -8.73 -14.24
C GLU A 84 -4.22 -9.04 -15.66
N GLU A 85 -4.35 -10.29 -16.15
CA GLU A 85 -3.76 -10.73 -17.43
C GLU A 85 -4.17 -9.85 -18.64
N GLN A 86 -5.35 -9.22 -18.57
CA GLN A 86 -5.90 -8.39 -19.64
C GLN A 86 -5.42 -6.94 -19.61
N ARG A 87 -5.00 -6.43 -18.44
CA ARG A 87 -4.74 -5.00 -18.21
C ARG A 87 -3.27 -4.71 -17.93
N ILE A 88 -2.57 -5.61 -17.23
CA ILE A 88 -1.21 -5.37 -16.74
C ILE A 88 -0.21 -5.05 -17.86
N LEU A 89 -0.39 -5.64 -19.05
CA LEU A 89 0.49 -5.42 -20.20
C LEU A 89 0.52 -3.95 -20.63
N VAL A 90 -0.65 -3.31 -20.73
CA VAL A 90 -0.75 -1.90 -21.15
C VAL A 90 -0.08 -1.03 -20.09
N THR A 91 -0.38 -1.27 -18.81
CA THR A 91 0.19 -0.53 -17.68
C THR A 91 1.71 -0.62 -17.65
N ILE A 92 2.28 -1.82 -17.86
CA ILE A 92 3.74 -2.01 -17.92
C ILE A 92 4.35 -1.20 -19.08
N LYS A 93 3.78 -1.31 -20.28
CA LYS A 93 4.31 -0.64 -21.47
C LYS A 93 4.24 0.88 -21.36
N ASP A 94 3.12 1.42 -20.90
CA ASP A 94 2.97 2.86 -20.68
C ASP A 94 3.94 3.38 -19.62
N THR A 95 4.11 2.62 -18.53
CA THR A 95 5.04 2.96 -17.45
C THR A 95 6.49 2.96 -17.95
N VAL A 96 6.93 1.91 -18.64
CA VAL A 96 8.29 1.82 -19.20
C VAL A 96 8.53 2.93 -20.21
N ALA A 97 7.59 3.18 -21.13
CA ALA A 97 7.72 4.22 -22.14
C ALA A 97 7.91 5.60 -21.51
N PHE A 98 7.10 5.95 -20.51
CA PHE A 98 7.23 7.21 -19.79
C PHE A 98 8.56 7.33 -19.02
N LEU A 99 8.98 6.27 -18.32
CA LEU A 99 10.21 6.30 -17.53
C LEU A 99 11.47 6.31 -18.40
N ASP A 100 11.43 5.65 -19.57
CA ASP A 100 12.48 5.76 -20.57
C ASP A 100 12.56 7.16 -21.17
N GLU A 101 11.42 7.81 -21.44
CA GLU A 101 11.36 9.21 -21.88
C GLU A 101 12.03 10.13 -20.84
N LYS A 102 11.76 9.92 -19.54
CA LYS A 102 12.42 10.65 -18.46
C LYS A 102 13.92 10.41 -18.41
N LYS A 103 14.36 9.15 -18.50
CA LYS A 103 15.79 8.77 -18.51
C LYS A 103 16.55 9.33 -19.71
N GLN A 104 15.88 9.47 -20.86
CA GLN A 104 16.47 10.12 -22.04
C GLN A 104 16.66 11.63 -21.84
N LYS A 105 15.72 12.28 -21.14
CA LYS A 105 15.79 13.72 -20.80
C LYS A 105 16.81 14.02 -19.69
N ASP A 106 16.97 13.12 -18.74
CA ASP A 106 17.91 13.22 -17.63
C ASP A 106 18.66 11.90 -17.45
N SER A 107 19.94 11.87 -17.85
CA SER A 107 20.78 10.67 -17.77
C SER A 107 21.10 10.22 -16.35
N SER A 108 20.92 11.09 -15.35
CA SER A 108 21.06 10.74 -13.94
C SER A 108 19.80 10.05 -13.37
N PHE A 109 18.66 10.19 -14.05
CA PHE A 109 17.42 9.55 -13.67
C PHE A 109 17.50 8.03 -13.91
N SER A 110 17.25 7.28 -12.85
CA SER A 110 17.21 5.82 -12.86
C SER A 110 15.93 5.33 -12.21
N TYR A 111 15.43 4.19 -12.67
CA TYR A 111 14.19 3.65 -12.16
C TYR A 111 14.21 2.13 -12.11
N GLU A 112 13.32 1.57 -11.31
CA GLU A 112 12.92 0.17 -11.36
C GLU A 112 11.39 0.07 -11.22
N ILE A 113 10.82 -1.00 -11.76
CA ILE A 113 9.42 -1.37 -11.63
C ILE A 113 9.35 -2.70 -10.89
N ILE A 114 8.63 -2.75 -9.78
CA ILE A 114 8.34 -3.98 -9.04
C ILE A 114 6.88 -4.32 -9.26
N ILE A 115 6.62 -5.36 -10.04
CA ILE A 115 5.29 -5.95 -10.16
C ILE A 115 5.12 -6.94 -9.01
N VAL A 116 4.05 -6.82 -8.24
CA VAL A 116 3.76 -7.73 -7.12
C VAL A 116 2.57 -8.60 -7.48
N ASP A 117 2.82 -9.85 -7.83
CA ASP A 117 1.77 -10.84 -8.04
C ASP A 117 1.28 -11.39 -6.68
N ASP A 118 0.02 -11.11 -6.36
CA ASP A 118 -0.64 -11.50 -5.11
C ASP A 118 -1.35 -12.87 -5.24
N CYS A 119 -0.61 -13.85 -5.76
CA CYS A 119 -1.08 -15.21 -6.06
C CYS A 119 -2.16 -15.26 -7.15
N SER A 120 -1.91 -14.67 -8.33
CA SER A 120 -2.85 -14.79 -9.44
C SER A 120 -3.05 -16.24 -9.88
N THR A 121 -4.26 -16.54 -10.35
CA THR A 121 -4.66 -17.85 -10.87
C THR A 121 -4.79 -17.88 -12.40
N ASP A 122 -4.71 -16.72 -13.03
CA ASP A 122 -4.70 -16.54 -14.48
C ASP A 122 -3.26 -16.42 -15.04
N ARG A 123 -3.10 -15.93 -16.27
CA ARG A 123 -1.77 -15.78 -16.90
C ARG A 123 -1.05 -14.48 -16.55
N THR A 124 -1.45 -13.77 -15.49
CA THR A 124 -0.79 -12.50 -15.08
C THR A 124 0.71 -12.67 -14.95
N VAL A 125 1.16 -13.73 -14.26
CA VAL A 125 2.58 -14.04 -14.08
C VAL A 125 3.30 -14.25 -15.41
N ASP A 126 2.70 -15.02 -16.33
CA ASP A 126 3.30 -15.33 -17.62
C ASP A 126 3.46 -14.08 -18.48
N VAL A 127 2.44 -13.21 -18.48
CA VAL A 127 2.47 -11.92 -19.17
C VAL A 127 3.60 -11.05 -18.61
N VAL A 128 3.70 -10.93 -17.29
CA VAL A 128 4.75 -10.11 -16.66
C VAL A 128 6.14 -10.68 -16.93
N MET A 129 6.33 -11.99 -16.81
CA MET A 129 7.63 -12.62 -17.06
C MET A 129 8.13 -12.42 -18.50
N LYS A 130 7.21 -12.38 -19.47
CA LYS A 130 7.54 -12.04 -20.86
C LYS A 130 8.07 -10.61 -20.98
N GLU A 131 7.44 -9.64 -20.31
CA GLU A 131 7.91 -8.25 -20.31
C GLU A 131 9.23 -8.09 -19.54
N VAL A 132 9.45 -8.83 -18.44
CA VAL A 132 10.75 -8.88 -17.75
C VAL A 132 11.86 -9.38 -18.69
N GLN A 133 11.54 -10.39 -19.51
CA GLN A 133 12.48 -10.92 -20.50
C GLN A 133 12.78 -9.90 -21.60
N GLU A 134 11.76 -9.18 -22.08
CA GLU A 134 11.89 -8.15 -23.12
C GLU A 134 12.68 -6.93 -22.65
N TYR A 135 12.41 -6.43 -21.44
CA TYR A 135 12.97 -5.16 -20.95
C TYR A 135 14.21 -5.27 -20.06
N SER A 136 14.51 -6.44 -19.47
CA SER A 136 15.53 -6.71 -18.44
C SER A 136 15.04 -6.63 -16.99
N VAL A 137 15.62 -7.51 -16.16
CA VAL A 137 15.50 -7.54 -14.69
C VAL A 137 16.02 -6.28 -13.97
N GLU A 138 16.82 -5.47 -14.64
CA GLU A 138 17.24 -4.17 -14.10
C GLU A 138 16.11 -3.13 -14.15
N ARG A 139 15.17 -3.30 -15.09
CA ARG A 139 14.02 -2.39 -15.26
C ARG A 139 12.76 -2.92 -14.60
N ILE A 140 12.46 -4.21 -14.78
CA ILE A 140 11.22 -4.83 -14.29
C ILE A 140 11.54 -6.06 -13.46
N ARG A 141 10.97 -6.15 -12.27
CA ARG A 141 11.14 -7.27 -11.34
C ARG A 141 9.78 -7.77 -10.92
N LEU A 142 9.60 -9.09 -10.95
CA LEU A 142 8.39 -9.75 -10.47
C LEU A 142 8.62 -10.29 -9.05
N LEU A 143 7.83 -9.81 -8.10
CA LEU A 143 7.67 -10.40 -6.78
C LEU A 143 6.43 -11.32 -6.79
N LYS A 144 6.65 -12.62 -6.61
CA LYS A 144 5.55 -13.60 -6.50
C LYS A 144 5.29 -13.94 -5.04
N LEU A 145 4.16 -13.48 -4.51
CA LEU A 145 3.76 -13.80 -3.14
C LEU A 145 3.31 -15.25 -3.02
N GLN A 146 3.56 -15.86 -1.87
CA GLN A 146 3.21 -17.26 -1.59
C GLN A 146 1.80 -17.41 -1.02
N LYS A 147 1.25 -16.33 -0.46
CA LYS A 147 -0.14 -16.25 0.00
C LYS A 147 -0.76 -14.94 -0.47
N ASN A 148 -2.06 -14.97 -0.75
CA ASN A 148 -2.80 -13.77 -1.11
C ASN A 148 -2.96 -12.88 0.14
N HIS A 149 -2.25 -11.77 0.18
CA HIS A 149 -2.32 -10.77 1.25
C HIS A 149 -3.39 -9.69 0.97
N GLY A 150 -3.78 -9.52 -0.29
CA GLY A 150 -4.61 -8.42 -0.75
C GLY A 150 -3.81 -7.16 -1.08
N LYS A 151 -4.51 -6.16 -1.63
CA LYS A 151 -3.90 -4.94 -2.22
C LYS A 151 -2.88 -4.25 -1.31
N GLY A 152 -3.26 -3.91 -0.07
CA GLY A 152 -2.37 -3.24 0.88
C GLY A 152 -1.15 -4.09 1.25
N GLY A 153 -1.34 -5.39 1.44
CA GLY A 153 -0.24 -6.31 1.76
C GLY A 153 0.71 -6.50 0.58
N ALA A 154 0.18 -6.62 -0.65
CA ALA A 154 0.99 -6.67 -1.87
C ALA A 154 1.81 -5.39 -2.07
N ILE A 155 1.19 -4.22 -1.91
CA ILE A 155 1.88 -2.92 -1.97
C ILE A 155 2.97 -2.85 -0.90
N ARG A 156 2.66 -3.19 0.35
CA ARG A 156 3.64 -3.23 1.46
C ARG A 156 4.84 -4.09 1.10
N LYS A 157 4.60 -5.33 0.67
CA LYS A 157 5.66 -6.27 0.31
C LYS A 157 6.55 -5.74 -0.81
N GLY A 158 5.97 -5.16 -1.86
CA GLY A 158 6.71 -4.52 -2.95
C GLY A 158 7.54 -3.32 -2.48
N ILE A 159 6.94 -2.43 -1.69
CA ILE A 159 7.61 -1.23 -1.19
C ILE A 159 8.74 -1.57 -0.24
N MET A 160 8.60 -2.58 0.61
CA MET A 160 9.69 -3.04 1.50
C MET A 160 10.92 -3.54 0.74
N ARG A 161 10.78 -3.89 -0.55
CA ARG A 161 11.85 -4.35 -1.46
C ARG A 161 12.36 -3.26 -2.41
N ALA A 162 11.84 -2.04 -2.29
CA ALA A 162 12.17 -0.92 -3.17
C ALA A 162 13.53 -0.30 -2.86
N ARG A 163 14.30 -0.02 -3.91
CA ARG A 163 15.63 0.63 -3.83
C ARG A 163 15.60 2.12 -4.15
N GLY A 164 14.43 2.65 -4.49
CA GLY A 164 14.24 4.02 -4.93
C GLY A 164 14.41 5.06 -3.84
N LEU A 165 14.84 6.26 -4.25
CA LEU A 165 14.80 7.48 -3.45
C LEU A 165 13.36 7.98 -3.28
N GLN A 166 12.58 7.88 -4.36
CA GLN A 166 11.14 8.03 -4.36
C GLN A 166 10.49 6.69 -4.67
N ILE A 167 9.31 6.47 -4.10
CA ILE A 167 8.53 5.25 -4.29
C ILE A 167 7.13 5.66 -4.71
N LEU A 168 6.74 5.26 -5.91
CA LEU A 168 5.37 5.40 -6.41
C LEU A 168 4.70 4.03 -6.31
N PHE A 169 3.47 3.96 -5.81
CA PHE A 169 2.62 2.83 -6.17
C PHE A 169 1.54 3.28 -7.16
N ALA A 170 1.22 2.41 -8.12
CA ALA A 170 0.23 2.62 -9.17
C ALA A 170 -0.61 1.35 -9.37
N ASP A 171 -1.93 1.49 -9.53
CA ASP A 171 -2.83 0.36 -9.83
C ASP A 171 -2.52 -0.28 -11.20
N ALA A 172 -2.69 -1.60 -11.29
CA ALA A 172 -2.42 -2.39 -12.50
C ALA A 172 -3.37 -2.13 -13.68
N ASP A 173 -4.46 -1.39 -13.47
CA ASP A 173 -5.51 -1.14 -14.45
C ASP A 173 -5.35 0.18 -15.23
N ASN A 174 -4.24 0.89 -15.02
CA ASN A 174 -3.95 2.20 -15.60
C ASN A 174 -5.06 3.23 -15.36
N ALA A 175 -5.84 3.07 -14.27
CA ALA A 175 -6.93 4.00 -13.96
C ALA A 175 -6.45 5.40 -13.53
N THR A 176 -5.14 5.59 -13.39
CA THR A 176 -4.46 6.88 -13.35
C THR A 176 -3.22 6.80 -14.22
N GLU A 177 -3.14 7.65 -15.25
CA GLU A 177 -2.00 7.65 -16.16
C GLU A 177 -0.68 7.95 -15.43
N ILE A 178 0.36 7.16 -15.75
CA ILE A 178 1.71 7.31 -15.17
C ILE A 178 2.29 8.71 -15.35
N ARG A 179 1.90 9.45 -16.40
CA ARG A 179 2.32 10.83 -16.67
C ARG A 179 1.96 11.81 -15.55
N ASN A 180 0.96 11.48 -14.73
CA ASN A 180 0.65 12.28 -13.53
C ASN A 180 1.77 12.23 -12.48
N PHE A 181 2.75 11.33 -12.60
CA PHE A 181 3.95 11.30 -11.76
C PHE A 181 4.65 12.66 -11.71
N ASP A 182 4.79 13.38 -12.84
CA ASP A 182 5.52 14.66 -12.85
C ASP A 182 4.88 15.69 -11.93
N LYS A 183 3.54 15.74 -11.89
CA LYS A 183 2.79 16.62 -10.97
C LYS A 183 3.02 16.23 -9.52
N LEU A 184 3.01 14.92 -9.22
CA LEU A 184 3.27 14.42 -7.87
C LEU A 184 4.70 14.70 -7.42
N ALA A 185 5.69 14.55 -8.32
CA ALA A 185 7.09 14.83 -8.05
C ALA A 185 7.32 16.32 -7.75
N THR A 186 6.77 17.23 -8.56
CA THR A 186 6.83 18.67 -8.27
C THR A 186 6.23 19.01 -6.91
N ALA A 187 5.05 18.45 -6.60
CA ALA A 187 4.39 18.68 -5.31
C ALA A 187 5.17 18.12 -4.12
N MET A 188 5.93 17.04 -4.34
CA MET A 188 6.82 16.46 -3.32
C MET A 188 7.98 17.40 -3.03
N ASP A 189 8.62 17.93 -4.07
CA ASP A 189 9.74 18.87 -3.94
C ASP A 189 9.32 20.15 -3.21
N GLU A 190 8.13 20.68 -3.53
CA GLU A 190 7.55 21.85 -2.87
C GLU A 190 7.16 21.59 -1.39
N ALA A 191 6.95 20.33 -1.02
CA ALA A 191 6.47 19.92 0.29
C ALA A 191 7.57 19.34 1.20
N ALA A 192 8.84 19.56 0.85
CA ALA A 192 10.00 19.04 1.55
C ALA A 192 9.84 19.12 3.08
N ASN A 193 9.89 17.97 3.74
CA ASN A 193 9.69 17.85 5.18
C ASN A 193 10.67 16.79 5.74
N PRO A 194 11.43 17.09 6.80
CA PRO A 194 12.38 16.15 7.39
C PRO A 194 11.73 14.86 7.93
N ASN A 195 10.44 14.89 8.27
CA ASN A 195 9.70 13.70 8.72
C ASN A 195 9.23 12.82 7.54
N GLY A 196 9.37 13.29 6.31
CA GLY A 196 8.90 12.64 5.10
C GLY A 196 7.70 13.33 4.46
N VAL A 197 7.50 13.02 3.18
CA VAL A 197 6.46 13.57 2.30
C VAL A 197 5.66 12.46 1.65
N VAL A 198 4.34 12.62 1.66
CA VAL A 198 3.36 11.78 0.95
C VAL A 198 2.57 12.66 0.00
N VAL A 199 2.51 12.28 -1.28
CA VAL A 199 1.68 12.96 -2.28
C VAL A 199 0.66 11.97 -2.83
N CYS A 200 -0.61 12.26 -2.60
CA CYS A 200 -1.73 11.46 -3.09
C CYS A 200 -2.23 12.01 -4.43
N GLY A 201 -2.35 11.14 -5.43
CA GLY A 201 -3.21 11.40 -6.57
C GLY A 201 -4.68 11.45 -6.14
N SER A 202 -5.52 12.14 -6.89
CA SER A 202 -6.95 12.25 -6.63
C SER A 202 -7.75 12.28 -7.93
N ARG A 203 -8.78 11.44 -8.00
CA ARG A 203 -9.77 11.38 -9.09
C ARG A 203 -11.13 11.92 -8.66
N ALA A 204 -11.21 12.63 -7.52
CA ALA A 204 -12.47 13.10 -6.96
C ALA A 204 -13.34 13.92 -7.94
N HIS A 205 -12.73 14.65 -8.89
CA HIS A 205 -13.45 15.39 -9.91
C HIS A 205 -14.22 14.48 -10.89
N LEU A 206 -13.73 13.28 -11.18
CA LEU A 206 -14.43 12.27 -11.98
C LEU A 206 -15.55 11.60 -11.17
N GLU A 207 -15.41 11.55 -9.85
CA GLU A 207 -16.43 11.00 -8.96
C GLU A 207 -17.67 11.90 -8.92
N GLU A 208 -17.51 13.23 -8.90
CA GLU A 208 -18.61 14.19 -8.94
C GLU A 208 -19.51 13.98 -10.18
N GLU A 209 -18.91 13.72 -11.34
CA GLU A 209 -19.63 13.40 -12.58
C GLU A 209 -20.34 12.04 -12.52
N ALA A 210 -19.75 11.06 -11.85
CA ALA A 210 -20.30 9.71 -11.72
C ALA A 210 -21.43 9.61 -10.68
N ILE A 211 -21.37 10.39 -9.59
CA ILE A 211 -22.38 10.43 -8.51
C ILE A 211 -23.75 10.84 -9.07
N ALA A 212 -23.77 11.75 -10.04
CA ALA A 212 -24.98 12.22 -10.71
C ALA A 212 -25.77 11.10 -11.42
N LYS A 213 -25.14 9.95 -11.70
CA LYS A 213 -25.75 8.81 -12.43
C LYS A 213 -25.99 7.58 -11.55
N ARG A 214 -25.64 7.59 -10.26
CA ARG A 214 -25.61 6.40 -9.37
C ARG A 214 -26.86 6.26 -8.49
N ASN A 215 -27.11 5.02 -8.04
CA ASN A 215 -28.21 4.67 -7.14
C ASN A 215 -28.09 5.43 -5.78
N PRO A 216 -29.18 6.05 -5.28
CA PRO A 216 -29.17 6.84 -4.05
C PRO A 216 -28.73 6.07 -2.79
N LEU A 217 -29.00 4.76 -2.68
CA LEU A 217 -28.53 3.96 -1.54
C LEU A 217 -27.00 3.84 -1.54
N ARG A 218 -26.40 3.65 -2.72
CA ARG A 218 -24.95 3.61 -2.87
C ARG A 218 -24.33 4.97 -2.53
N ASN A 219 -25.00 6.06 -2.90
CA ASN A 219 -24.55 7.41 -2.54
C ASN A 219 -24.63 7.65 -1.03
N LEU A 220 -25.70 7.20 -0.37
CA LEU A 220 -25.84 7.29 1.10
C LEU A 220 -24.71 6.54 1.83
N LEU A 221 -24.42 5.30 1.41
CA LEU A 221 -23.34 4.50 1.98
C LEU A 221 -21.95 5.13 1.74
N MET A 222 -21.72 5.68 0.55
CA MET A 222 -20.49 6.40 0.20
C MET A 222 -20.33 7.67 1.04
N HIS A 223 -21.37 8.49 1.22
CA HIS A 223 -21.33 9.65 2.10
C HIS A 223 -21.11 9.27 3.57
N GLY A 224 -21.73 8.18 4.05
CA GLY A 224 -21.49 7.64 5.39
C GLY A 224 -20.04 7.20 5.59
N PHE A 225 -19.47 6.51 4.61
CA PHE A 225 -18.05 6.15 4.60
C PHE A 225 -17.14 7.38 4.58
N HIS A 226 -17.41 8.37 3.73
CA HIS A 226 -16.66 9.64 3.70
C HIS A 226 -16.77 10.41 5.02
N LEU A 227 -17.90 10.37 5.72
CA LEU A 227 -18.04 10.98 7.05
C LEU A 227 -17.14 10.29 8.08
N ILE A 228 -17.10 8.96 8.07
CA ILE A 228 -16.22 8.17 8.97
C ILE A 228 -14.75 8.43 8.63
N VAL A 229 -14.37 8.37 7.36
CA VAL A 229 -12.98 8.60 6.94
C VAL A 229 -12.57 10.04 7.18
N SER A 230 -13.40 11.05 6.90
CA SER A 230 -13.04 12.45 7.13
C SER A 230 -12.95 12.83 8.62
N THR A 231 -13.60 12.08 9.50
CA THR A 231 -13.49 12.27 10.96
C THR A 231 -12.26 11.57 11.54
N LEU A 232 -11.87 10.42 10.99
CA LEU A 232 -10.72 9.62 11.45
C LEU A 232 -9.40 9.97 10.73
N CYS A 233 -9.46 10.46 9.50
CA CYS A 233 -8.31 10.77 8.65
C CYS A 233 -8.20 12.28 8.38
N ILE A 234 -7.21 12.62 7.57
CA ILE A 234 -6.84 14.01 7.26
C ILE A 234 -7.96 14.66 6.44
N LYS A 235 -8.58 15.71 7.00
CA LYS A 235 -9.68 16.47 6.38
C LYS A 235 -9.40 17.00 4.97
N ASN A 236 -8.13 17.10 4.58
CA ASN A 236 -7.69 17.65 3.29
C ASN A 236 -7.54 16.59 2.18
N VAL A 237 -7.71 15.30 2.47
CA VAL A 237 -7.65 14.22 1.45
C VAL A 237 -9.06 13.71 1.19
N ARG A 238 -9.66 14.15 0.07
CA ARG A 238 -11.02 13.71 -0.33
C ARG A 238 -11.03 12.30 -0.91
N ASP A 239 -10.08 12.01 -1.79
CA ASP A 239 -9.92 10.68 -2.41
C ASP A 239 -8.76 9.94 -1.74
N THR A 240 -9.07 9.29 -0.62
CA THR A 240 -8.07 8.51 0.13
C THR A 240 -7.69 7.21 -0.58
N GLN A 241 -8.57 6.67 -1.43
CA GLN A 241 -8.46 5.35 -2.04
C GLN A 241 -7.89 5.39 -3.47
N CYS A 242 -7.42 6.55 -3.93
CA CYS A 242 -6.75 6.66 -5.21
C CYS A 242 -5.53 5.74 -5.26
N GLY A 243 -5.48 4.89 -6.28
CA GLY A 243 -4.44 3.91 -6.54
C GLY A 243 -3.12 4.48 -7.05
N PHE A 244 -2.82 5.75 -6.79
CA PHE A 244 -1.66 6.46 -7.32
C PHE A 244 -1.09 7.39 -6.25
N LYS A 245 -0.03 6.97 -5.55
CA LYS A 245 0.56 7.75 -4.45
C LYS A 245 2.09 7.67 -4.45
N LEU A 246 2.72 8.82 -4.26
CA LEU A 246 4.16 8.99 -4.22
C LEU A 246 4.64 9.24 -2.79
N PHE A 247 5.72 8.57 -2.41
CA PHE A 247 6.38 8.65 -1.11
C PHE A 247 7.85 8.97 -1.31
N ASP A 248 8.41 9.85 -0.49
CA ASP A 248 9.86 9.85 -0.33
C ASP A 248 10.29 8.62 0.49
N ARG A 249 11.58 8.26 0.40
CA ARG A 249 12.12 7.09 1.10
C ARG A 249 11.94 7.17 2.62
N THR A 250 11.96 8.37 3.21
CA THR A 250 11.76 8.58 4.65
C THR A 250 10.35 8.21 5.07
N ALA A 251 9.35 8.74 4.38
CA ALA A 251 7.94 8.43 4.59
C ALA A 251 7.69 6.93 4.37
N ALA A 252 8.17 6.37 3.26
CA ALA A 252 7.96 4.96 2.96
C ALA A 252 8.47 4.03 4.08
N ARG A 253 9.66 4.29 4.63
CA ARG A 253 10.23 3.51 5.74
C ARG A 253 9.38 3.54 7.01
N VAL A 254 8.87 4.71 7.35
CA VAL A 254 8.06 4.91 8.57
C VAL A 254 6.65 4.36 8.41
N LEU A 255 6.09 4.40 7.20
CA LEU A 255 4.69 4.05 6.95
C LEU A 255 4.46 2.56 6.69
N PHE A 256 5.28 1.92 5.85
CA PHE A 256 4.98 0.57 5.38
C PHE A 256 5.45 -0.53 6.33
N ALA A 257 6.50 -0.31 7.12
CA ALA A 257 6.95 -1.28 8.11
C ALA A 257 5.87 -1.60 9.17
N PRO A 258 5.21 -0.60 9.81
CA PRO A 258 4.18 -0.84 10.83
C PRO A 258 2.75 -0.97 10.28
N MET A 259 2.52 -0.99 8.97
CA MET A 259 1.16 -1.09 8.41
C MET A 259 0.57 -2.49 8.64
N HIS A 260 -0.67 -2.55 9.16
CA HIS A 260 -1.35 -3.81 9.51
C HIS A 260 -2.47 -4.19 8.54
N ILE A 261 -3.17 -3.20 7.97
CA ILE A 261 -4.29 -3.44 7.07
C ILE A 261 -3.74 -3.87 5.71
N GLU A 262 -3.94 -5.13 5.37
CA GLU A 262 -3.44 -5.70 4.11
C GLU A 262 -4.45 -5.57 2.94
N ARG A 263 -5.70 -5.20 3.22
CA ARG A 263 -6.79 -5.18 2.23
C ARG A 263 -7.11 -3.75 1.79
N TRP A 264 -8.30 -3.52 1.21
CA TRP A 264 -8.71 -2.25 0.59
C TRP A 264 -8.66 -1.00 1.47
N ALA A 265 -8.72 -1.14 2.79
CA ALA A 265 -8.72 0.00 3.71
C ALA A 265 -7.30 0.46 4.12
N PHE A 266 -6.24 -0.10 3.54
CA PHE A 266 -4.86 0.20 3.94
C PHE A 266 -4.51 1.69 3.82
N ASP A 267 -5.06 2.37 2.81
CA ASP A 267 -4.81 3.80 2.59
C ASP A 267 -5.27 4.68 3.77
N VAL A 268 -6.32 4.26 4.48
CA VAL A 268 -6.87 4.96 5.66
C VAL A 268 -5.86 4.89 6.81
N GLU A 269 -5.32 3.70 7.09
CA GLU A 269 -4.25 3.52 8.09
C GLU A 269 -2.98 4.26 7.66
N LEU A 270 -2.59 4.15 6.40
CA LEU A 270 -1.41 4.81 5.85
C LEU A 270 -1.45 6.32 6.06
N LEU A 271 -2.57 6.95 5.72
CA LEU A 271 -2.77 8.39 5.90
C LEU A 271 -2.85 8.79 7.38
N TYR A 272 -3.47 7.95 8.22
CA TYR A 272 -3.48 8.17 9.66
C TYR A 272 -2.05 8.13 10.25
N LEU A 273 -1.23 7.14 9.87
CA LEU A 273 0.16 7.03 10.29
C LEU A 273 0.99 8.24 9.83
N ALA A 274 0.81 8.67 8.57
CA ALA A 274 1.51 9.82 8.03
C ALA A 274 1.18 11.12 8.80
N ALA A 275 -0.10 11.32 9.14
CA ALA A 275 -0.53 12.46 9.94
C ALA A 275 0.03 12.42 11.36
N SER A 276 -0.03 11.25 12.01
CA SER A 276 0.50 11.02 13.36
C SER A 276 2.01 11.24 13.43
N SER A 277 2.74 10.91 12.36
CA SER A 277 4.18 11.16 12.22
C SER A 277 4.53 12.58 11.74
N LYS A 278 3.55 13.50 11.64
CA LYS A 278 3.76 14.90 11.23
C LYS A 278 4.46 15.06 9.87
N MET A 279 4.16 14.15 8.95
CA MET A 279 4.64 14.21 7.56
C MET A 279 3.90 15.28 6.77
N ALA A 280 4.51 15.78 5.69
CA ALA A 280 3.80 16.63 4.74
C ALA A 280 2.92 15.76 3.85
N ILE A 281 1.64 16.11 3.73
CA ILE A 281 0.66 15.36 2.94
C ILE A 281 0.02 16.30 1.94
N LYS A 282 0.26 16.03 0.66
CA LYS A 282 -0.25 16.81 -0.47
C LYS A 282 -1.21 15.96 -1.30
N VAL A 283 -2.14 16.64 -1.97
CA VAL A 283 -3.09 16.01 -2.89
C VAL A 283 -3.00 16.73 -4.23
N HIS A 284 -2.86 15.96 -5.30
CA HIS A 284 -2.90 16.48 -6.67
C HIS A 284 -3.97 15.78 -7.49
N PHE A 285 -4.73 16.56 -8.27
CA PHE A 285 -5.74 16.01 -9.15
C PHE A 285 -5.10 15.36 -10.38
N CYS A 286 -5.43 14.08 -10.58
CA CYS A 286 -4.97 13.29 -11.70
C CYS A 286 -6.01 13.34 -12.82
N SER A 287 -5.73 14.10 -13.86
CA SER A 287 -6.57 14.13 -15.07
C SER A 287 -6.18 12.97 -15.98
N ASN A 288 -7.17 12.27 -16.54
CA ASN A 288 -6.95 11.47 -17.73
C ASN A 288 -7.05 12.42 -18.93
N THR A 289 -5.95 12.70 -19.59
CA THR A 289 -5.95 13.48 -20.84
C THR A 289 -5.72 12.48 -21.97
N ASP A 290 -6.76 12.32 -22.78
CA ASP A 290 -6.86 11.50 -24.00
C ASP A 290 -7.38 10.05 -23.82
N GLY A 291 -8.71 9.92 -23.81
CA GLY A 291 -9.37 8.99 -24.72
C GLY A 291 -9.46 7.50 -24.37
N PHE A 292 -9.35 7.07 -23.11
CA PHE A 292 -9.78 5.71 -22.73
C PHE A 292 -11.18 5.71 -22.10
N ASN A 293 -12.16 5.31 -22.90
CA ASN A 293 -13.51 4.99 -22.44
C ASN A 293 -13.42 3.91 -21.37
N PHE A 294 -13.73 4.29 -20.14
CA PHE A 294 -13.96 3.39 -19.01
C PHE A 294 -15.20 2.53 -19.33
N PHE A 295 -15.00 1.38 -19.97
CA PHE A 295 -16.06 0.39 -20.07
C PHE A 295 -16.26 -0.23 -18.68
N LEU A 296 -17.29 0.25 -18.00
CA LEU A 296 -17.96 -0.48 -16.94
C LEU A 296 -18.65 -1.69 -17.56
N THR A 297 -18.08 -2.87 -17.36
CA THR A 297 -18.81 -4.15 -17.33
C THR A 297 -18.34 -4.93 -16.13
#